data_AF-A0A7Y4ZVP7-F1
#
_entry.id   AF-A0A7Y4ZVP7-F1
#
_cell.length_a   1.000
_cell.length_b   1.000
_cell.length_c   1.000
_cell.angle_alpha   90.00
_cell.angle_beta   90.00
_cell.angle_gamma   90.00
#
_symmetry.space_group_name_H-M   'P 1'
#
loop_
_entity.id
_entity.type
_entity.pdbx_description
1 polymer ?
#
loop_
_entity_poly.entity_id
_entity_poly.type
_entity_poly.pdbx_seq_one_letter_code
_entity_poly.pdbx_strand_id
1 'polypeptide(L)'
;MKLSRRPALGSLLALACAGSVLYACGDDPGTSPDPTDSGTPVVDAAKDRTTPPQDARSDAPIADGGRDATADAPDANLSPASQQIQAVRTAATAVTDAGTDGGAVNLPIDSAFVTYVRPAVGADPAGFFIQAEQNGPAIFVAVDPATLTPVPVPGDEVSFKATGVLNVASLREVVTLTNFTRVSQGKALSSLLQDLTAATDVVTGLDRYESEYVKLSATVATDFVAAGAGSVGAQVTTTGITAASANLRVRLPQTVQEGLDVSAACTFTLTGPMWRFTSAAQPSGFVDGDISALVCKAPKVAAAAATNLTTVVVTFDRKIAPASLLADGSQFTLNGGLTVSAAALTGPKEVTLTTSTQVSATPYTVTVAATLQDTLAKGIDATAKTANFLGYVTPAVVRLDELNPAIAGGADLIELRVVTSGNLLGITLEENLVNNKVVLATLPNLAVVADDLVVVHLDGTGVTDETTSKTGCAGALCYAGAWDVKGTTGMTNNARVIVARGPNKVLQDGVAWFSSALTPSATWYLEVNALAAATQWSDCAGAACASNTDALLIGADFKTVGTTAATNSFRRVAATDTNTKADWAVGASSWGVSNP
;
A
#
# COMPACT_ATOMS: atom_id res chain seq x y z
N MET A 1 -39.73 43.49 -18.93
CA MET A 1 -40.95 42.72 -18.59
C MET A 1 -40.83 41.36 -19.28
N LYS A 2 -40.64 40.25 -18.51
CA LYS A 2 -41.03 38.84 -18.79
C LYS A 2 -40.55 38.18 -20.12
N LEU A 3 -39.95 36.98 -20.25
CA LEU A 3 -39.76 35.70 -19.53
C LEU A 3 -38.44 35.08 -20.10
N SER A 4 -37.52 34.42 -19.38
CA SER A 4 -37.50 33.08 -18.73
C SER A 4 -37.70 31.85 -19.66
N ARG A 5 -36.62 31.09 -19.96
CA ARG A 5 -36.35 29.65 -19.60
C ARG A 5 -35.41 28.90 -20.60
N ARG A 6 -34.32 28.33 -20.02
CA ARG A 6 -33.48 27.11 -20.31
C ARG A 6 -33.41 26.47 -21.72
N PRO A 7 -32.22 25.90 -22.05
CA PRO A 7 -32.09 24.45 -22.33
C PRO A 7 -30.91 23.83 -21.52
N ALA A 8 -31.04 22.68 -20.85
CA ALA A 8 -31.08 21.28 -21.31
C ALA A 8 -29.69 20.73 -21.71
N LEU A 9 -29.15 19.91 -20.80
CA LEU A 9 -27.98 19.03 -20.93
C LEU A 9 -28.23 17.94 -21.98
N GLY A 10 -27.19 17.57 -22.72
CA GLY A 10 -27.13 16.31 -23.45
C GLY A 10 -25.89 16.25 -24.35
N SER A 11 -24.86 15.51 -23.94
CA SER A 11 -24.04 14.80 -24.91
C SER A 11 -23.34 13.60 -24.27
N LEU A 12 -23.82 12.43 -24.66
CA LEU A 12 -23.15 11.13 -24.63
C LEU A 12 -21.83 11.23 -25.41
N LEU A 13 -20.75 10.66 -24.89
CA LEU A 13 -19.65 10.17 -25.71
C LEU A 13 -19.16 8.83 -25.15
N ALA A 14 -19.47 7.77 -25.90
CA ALA A 14 -18.90 6.44 -25.74
C ALA A 14 -17.53 6.42 -26.43
N LEU A 15 -16.52 5.84 -25.77
CA LEU A 15 -15.30 5.40 -26.45
C LEU A 15 -14.87 4.03 -25.93
N ALA A 16 -14.59 3.15 -26.88
CA ALA A 16 -14.50 1.72 -26.76
C ALA A 16 -13.20 1.22 -26.09
N CYS A 17 -13.34 0.13 -25.35
CA CYS A 17 -12.24 -0.77 -24.98
C CYS A 17 -11.67 -1.46 -26.23
N ALA A 18 -10.35 -1.44 -26.37
CA ALA A 18 -9.59 -2.46 -27.09
C ALA A 18 -8.47 -2.92 -26.15
N GLY A 19 -8.55 -4.19 -25.74
CA GLY A 19 -7.52 -4.83 -24.93
C GLY A 19 -6.30 -5.23 -25.77
N SER A 20 -5.15 -5.32 -25.11
CA SER A 20 -4.07 -6.21 -25.48
C SER A 20 -3.27 -6.53 -24.21
N VAL A 21 -3.29 -7.82 -23.88
CA VAL A 21 -2.61 -8.46 -22.76
C VAL A 21 -1.14 -8.63 -23.14
N LEU A 22 -0.21 -8.19 -22.30
CA LEU A 22 1.16 -8.69 -22.27
C LEU A 22 1.48 -9.11 -20.83
N TYR A 23 1.59 -10.43 -20.67
CA TYR A 23 1.99 -11.14 -19.46
C TYR A 23 3.52 -11.06 -19.38
N ALA A 24 4.05 -10.49 -18.30
CA ALA A 24 5.48 -10.51 -18.00
C ALA A 24 5.76 -11.59 -16.96
N CYS A 25 6.43 -12.67 -17.37
CA CYS A 25 7.12 -13.57 -16.46
C CYS A 25 8.50 -12.98 -16.17
N GLY A 26 8.75 -12.62 -14.92
CA GLY A 26 10.10 -12.28 -14.45
C GLY A 26 10.82 -13.56 -14.03
N ASP A 27 11.75 -14.02 -14.86
CA ASP A 27 12.84 -14.88 -14.46
C ASP A 27 13.86 -14.07 -13.65
N ASP A 28 14.21 -14.55 -12.46
CA ASP A 28 15.32 -14.01 -11.65
C ASP A 28 16.55 -14.94 -11.81
N PRO A 29 17.67 -14.46 -12.38
CA PRO A 29 18.91 -15.22 -12.45
C PRO A 29 19.89 -14.80 -11.36
N GLY A 30 20.27 -15.76 -10.50
CA GLY A 30 21.68 -15.95 -10.15
C GLY A 30 22.16 -15.59 -8.73
N THR A 31 22.68 -16.62 -8.05
CA THR A 31 24.01 -16.70 -7.40
C THR A 31 24.42 -15.60 -6.41
N SER A 32 24.73 -15.90 -5.14
CA SER A 32 26.07 -16.32 -4.63
C SER A 32 26.24 -15.72 -3.20
N PRO A 33 27.30 -15.97 -2.39
CA PRO A 33 28.11 -17.16 -2.10
C PRO A 33 28.08 -17.55 -0.59
N ASP A 34 28.59 -18.76 -0.31
CA ASP A 34 29.08 -19.21 1.01
C ASP A 34 30.27 -18.34 1.49
N PRO A 35 30.43 -18.10 2.81
CA PRO A 35 31.68 -18.59 3.40
C PRO A 35 31.62 -19.08 4.87
N THR A 36 32.53 -20.02 5.12
CA THR A 36 33.41 -20.22 6.31
C THR A 36 32.97 -21.12 7.47
N ASP A 37 33.51 -22.34 7.36
CA ASP A 37 34.20 -23.15 8.37
C ASP A 37 35.01 -22.38 9.44
N SER A 38 34.78 -22.73 10.72
CA SER A 38 35.81 -22.68 11.78
C SER A 38 35.49 -23.60 12.99
N GLY A 39 36.09 -24.79 12.97
CA GLY A 39 36.72 -25.57 14.06
C GLY A 39 36.37 -25.46 15.57
N THR A 40 36.00 -26.65 16.11
CA THR A 40 36.43 -27.30 17.39
C THR A 40 35.92 -26.78 18.77
N PRO A 41 35.96 -27.57 19.88
CA PRO A 41 36.47 -28.93 20.06
C PRO A 41 35.57 -29.95 20.79
N VAL A 42 36.00 -31.21 20.63
CA VAL A 42 35.64 -32.44 21.33
C VAL A 42 35.88 -32.33 22.84
N VAL A 43 34.94 -32.81 23.66
CA VAL A 43 35.24 -33.40 24.97
C VAL A 43 34.47 -34.71 25.15
N ASP A 44 35.27 -35.76 25.24
CA ASP A 44 34.93 -37.10 25.69
C ASP A 44 34.55 -37.09 27.17
N ALA A 45 33.45 -37.77 27.53
CA ALA A 45 33.25 -38.26 28.88
C ALA A 45 32.40 -39.54 28.84
N ALA A 46 33.11 -40.66 28.75
CA ALA A 46 32.60 -41.99 28.98
C ALA A 46 31.89 -42.10 30.34
N LYS A 47 30.76 -42.82 30.37
CA LYS A 47 30.49 -43.75 31.47
C LYS A 47 29.63 -44.94 31.05
N ASP A 48 30.36 -46.03 30.86
CA ASP A 48 29.95 -47.43 30.94
C ASP A 48 29.17 -47.75 32.24
N ARG A 49 28.09 -48.53 32.11
CA ARG A 49 27.72 -49.60 33.06
C ARG A 49 26.73 -50.61 32.44
N THR A 50 27.27 -51.77 32.06
CA THR A 50 26.84 -53.15 32.41
C THR A 50 25.44 -53.69 31.98
N THR A 51 25.37 -54.36 30.81
CA THR A 51 24.98 -55.79 30.48
C THR A 51 23.96 -56.60 31.34
N PRO A 52 23.41 -57.78 30.86
CA PRO A 52 22.73 -58.22 29.61
C PRO A 52 21.51 -59.18 29.92
N PRO A 53 21.13 -60.24 29.14
CA PRO A 53 20.45 -60.37 27.82
C PRO A 53 19.18 -61.28 27.83
N GLN A 54 18.46 -61.39 26.70
CA GLN A 54 17.68 -62.57 26.23
C GLN A 54 17.13 -62.21 24.82
N ASP A 55 17.65 -62.69 23.67
CA ASP A 55 17.62 -64.03 23.04
C ASP A 55 16.20 -64.66 23.04
N ALA A 56 15.55 -65.10 21.95
CA ALA A 56 16.01 -65.56 20.64
C ALA A 56 14.82 -65.72 19.64
N ARG A 57 15.12 -65.64 18.32
CA ARG A 57 14.51 -66.37 17.16
C ARG A 57 13.09 -65.93 16.71
N SER A 58 12.73 -65.85 15.43
CA SER A 58 13.17 -66.61 14.23
C SER A 58 12.99 -65.84 12.90
N ASP A 59 13.89 -66.11 11.95
CA ASP A 59 13.83 -65.71 10.54
C ASP A 59 12.75 -66.41 9.70
N ALA A 60 12.16 -65.65 8.75
CA ALA A 60 11.94 -65.94 7.32
C ALA A 60 10.60 -65.34 6.79
N PRO A 61 10.43 -65.14 5.47
CA PRO A 61 11.14 -64.23 4.57
C PRO A 61 10.19 -63.21 3.89
N ILE A 62 10.80 -62.26 3.18
CA ILE A 62 10.20 -61.20 2.37
C ILE A 62 9.13 -61.72 1.39
N ALA A 63 7.96 -61.07 1.39
CA ALA A 63 7.06 -60.98 0.24
C ALA A 63 6.80 -59.50 -0.07
N ASP A 64 7.58 -59.00 -1.02
CA ASP A 64 7.31 -57.80 -1.81
C ASP A 64 6.07 -58.03 -2.68
N GLY A 65 5.18 -57.04 -2.73
CA GLY A 65 4.03 -57.03 -3.62
C GLY A 65 2.76 -56.48 -2.98
N GLY A 66 2.62 -55.16 -2.90
CA GLY A 66 1.35 -54.54 -2.52
C GLY A 66 1.42 -53.03 -2.53
N ARG A 67 0.91 -52.44 -3.62
CA ARG A 67 0.80 -50.99 -3.86
C ARG A 67 0.28 -50.26 -2.63
N ASP A 68 1.04 -49.25 -2.23
CA ASP A 68 0.57 -48.15 -1.38
C ASP A 68 -0.47 -47.34 -2.17
N ALA A 69 -1.73 -47.68 -1.91
CA ALA A 69 -2.89 -46.92 -2.34
C ALA A 69 -3.83 -46.87 -1.13
N THR A 70 -3.51 -46.05 -0.14
CA THR A 70 -4.53 -45.54 0.78
C THR A 70 -5.38 -44.52 0.02
N ALA A 71 -6.21 -45.02 -0.90
CA ALA A 71 -7.51 -44.41 -1.08
C ALA A 71 -8.21 -44.66 0.26
N ASP A 72 -8.39 -43.61 1.06
CA ASP A 72 -9.27 -43.65 2.21
C ASP A 72 -10.59 -44.29 1.75
N ALA A 73 -10.90 -45.47 2.29
CA ALA A 73 -12.21 -46.05 2.10
C ALA A 73 -13.24 -45.00 2.57
N PRO A 74 -14.34 -44.78 1.82
CA PRO A 74 -15.37 -43.85 2.27
C PRO A 74 -15.79 -44.25 3.68
N ASP A 75 -15.69 -43.32 4.63
CA ASP A 75 -16.10 -43.53 6.01
C ASP A 75 -17.54 -44.08 6.00
N ALA A 76 -17.71 -45.31 6.48
CA ALA A 76 -18.95 -46.06 6.40
C ALA A 76 -20.12 -45.40 7.16
N ASN A 77 -19.87 -44.27 7.83
CA ASN A 77 -20.85 -43.51 8.60
C ASN A 77 -21.38 -42.25 7.90
N LEU A 78 -20.92 -41.91 6.70
CA LEU A 78 -21.43 -40.74 5.97
C LEU A 78 -22.85 -40.95 5.46
N SER A 79 -23.68 -39.91 5.49
CA SER A 79 -24.97 -39.91 4.79
C SER A 79 -24.80 -40.21 3.28
N PRO A 80 -25.82 -40.75 2.59
CA PRO A 80 -25.73 -40.99 1.15
C PRO A 80 -25.34 -39.73 0.34
N ALA A 81 -25.88 -38.57 0.71
CA ALA A 81 -25.57 -37.29 0.09
C ALA A 81 -24.10 -36.87 0.34
N SER A 82 -23.59 -37.06 1.57
CA SER A 82 -22.18 -36.84 1.90
C SER A 82 -21.23 -37.75 1.10
N GLN A 83 -21.58 -39.03 0.92
CA GLN A 83 -20.80 -39.96 0.09
C GLN A 83 -20.77 -39.52 -1.38
N GLN A 84 -21.91 -39.02 -1.90
CA GLN A 84 -22.02 -38.48 -3.25
C GLN A 84 -21.17 -37.21 -3.43
N ILE A 85 -21.21 -36.28 -2.48
CA ILE A 85 -20.35 -35.09 -2.47
C ILE A 85 -18.87 -35.51 -2.44
N GLN A 86 -18.50 -36.48 -1.60
CA GLN A 86 -17.13 -37.00 -1.54
C GLN A 86 -16.68 -37.58 -2.89
N ALA A 87 -17.55 -38.31 -3.59
CA ALA A 87 -17.25 -38.87 -4.90
C ALA A 87 -16.98 -37.76 -5.92
N VAL A 88 -17.77 -36.67 -5.91
CA VAL A 88 -17.55 -35.51 -6.78
C VAL A 88 -16.24 -34.80 -6.46
N ARG A 89 -15.93 -34.59 -5.17
CA ARG A 89 -14.65 -34.01 -4.73
C ARG A 89 -13.46 -34.87 -5.18
N THR A 90 -13.57 -36.19 -5.05
CA THR A 90 -12.52 -37.14 -5.48
C THR A 90 -12.29 -37.06 -6.99
N ALA A 91 -13.37 -36.97 -7.77
CA ALA A 91 -13.26 -36.81 -9.22
C ALA A 91 -12.64 -35.45 -9.60
N ALA A 92 -12.97 -34.38 -8.88
CA ALA A 92 -12.36 -33.06 -9.07
C ALA A 92 -10.85 -33.08 -8.80
N THR A 93 -10.39 -33.72 -7.72
CA THR A 93 -8.95 -33.87 -7.41
C THR A 93 -8.15 -34.54 -8.54
N ALA A 94 -8.78 -35.42 -9.31
CA ALA A 94 -8.13 -36.10 -10.44
C ALA A 94 -7.93 -35.20 -11.67
N VAL A 95 -8.56 -34.01 -11.69
CA VAL A 95 -8.36 -32.99 -12.74
C VAL A 95 -7.11 -32.19 -12.40
N THR A 96 -6.21 -32.03 -13.37
CA THR A 96 -5.01 -31.20 -13.18
C THR A 96 -5.38 -29.73 -13.00
N ASP A 97 -4.76 -29.08 -12.01
CA ASP A 97 -5.03 -27.71 -11.51
C ASP A 97 -4.95 -26.56 -12.56
N ALA A 98 -4.74 -26.85 -13.85
CA ALA A 98 -4.44 -25.88 -14.90
C ALA A 98 -5.41 -25.88 -16.11
N GLY A 99 -6.50 -26.66 -16.07
CA GLY A 99 -7.40 -26.80 -17.23
C GLY A 99 -8.61 -25.87 -17.23
N THR A 100 -8.91 -25.22 -18.36
CA THR A 100 -10.25 -24.65 -18.65
C THR A 100 -11.26 -25.73 -19.06
N ASP A 101 -10.77 -26.92 -19.38
CA ASP A 101 -11.57 -28.05 -19.81
C ASP A 101 -11.94 -28.89 -18.58
N GLY A 102 -13.18 -28.76 -18.12
CA GLY A 102 -13.72 -29.53 -17.00
C GLY A 102 -13.52 -31.02 -17.18
N GLY A 103 -13.12 -31.71 -16.10
CA GLY A 103 -13.15 -33.17 -16.05
C GLY A 103 -14.58 -33.66 -16.20
N ALA A 104 -14.87 -34.38 -17.28
CA ALA A 104 -16.19 -34.93 -17.51
C ALA A 104 -16.52 -36.02 -16.46
N VAL A 105 -17.63 -35.85 -15.77
CA VAL A 105 -18.11 -36.78 -14.74
C VAL A 105 -19.58 -37.11 -14.95
N ASN A 106 -20.08 -38.10 -14.21
CA ASN A 106 -21.46 -38.53 -14.30
C ASN A 106 -21.96 -38.98 -12.93
N LEU A 107 -21.90 -38.06 -11.95
CA LEU A 107 -22.08 -38.36 -10.53
C LEU A 107 -23.36 -37.70 -10.01
N PRO A 108 -24.28 -38.46 -9.38
CA PRO A 108 -25.47 -37.89 -8.77
C PRO A 108 -25.13 -37.21 -7.43
N ILE A 109 -25.85 -36.14 -7.11
CA ILE A 109 -25.96 -35.57 -5.77
C ILE A 109 -27.44 -35.45 -5.47
N ASP A 110 -27.90 -36.19 -4.47
CA ASP A 110 -29.28 -36.27 -4.04
C ASP A 110 -29.41 -35.71 -2.62
N SER A 111 -30.46 -34.92 -2.37
CA SER A 111 -30.79 -34.36 -1.04
C SER A 111 -29.65 -33.63 -0.31
N ALA A 112 -28.87 -32.80 -1.01
CA ALA A 112 -27.88 -31.91 -0.39
C ALA A 112 -28.48 -30.53 -0.07
N PHE A 113 -28.03 -29.86 0.99
CA PHE A 113 -28.54 -28.53 1.37
C PHE A 113 -27.67 -27.42 0.81
N VAL A 114 -28.29 -26.41 0.21
CA VAL A 114 -27.64 -25.15 -0.15
C VAL A 114 -27.36 -24.37 1.13
N THR A 115 -26.09 -24.13 1.41
CA THR A 115 -25.66 -23.48 2.66
C THR A 115 -25.36 -22.01 2.47
N TYR A 116 -24.89 -21.65 1.29
CA TYR A 116 -24.52 -20.29 0.95
C TYR A 116 -24.65 -20.04 -0.54
N VAL A 117 -25.08 -18.84 -0.93
CA VAL A 117 -25.12 -18.40 -2.33
C VAL A 117 -24.17 -17.23 -2.49
N ARG A 118 -23.19 -17.38 -3.38
CA ARG A 118 -22.10 -16.44 -3.58
C ARG A 118 -22.31 -15.62 -4.85
N PRO A 119 -22.21 -14.28 -4.80
CA PRO A 119 -22.18 -13.45 -6.00
C PRO A 119 -20.85 -13.59 -6.76
N ALA A 120 -20.81 -13.19 -8.03
CA ALA A 120 -19.54 -13.04 -8.73
C ALA A 120 -18.72 -11.90 -8.12
N VAL A 121 -17.40 -12.13 -7.92
CA VAL A 121 -16.47 -11.13 -7.37
C VAL A 121 -15.19 -11.18 -8.17
N GLY A 122 -14.92 -10.12 -8.94
CA GLY A 122 -13.79 -10.08 -9.86
C GLY A 122 -13.85 -11.23 -10.87
N ALA A 123 -12.82 -12.08 -10.87
CA ALA A 123 -12.73 -13.25 -11.74
C ALA A 123 -13.38 -14.52 -11.15
N ASP A 124 -13.70 -14.52 -9.85
CA ASP A 124 -14.30 -15.68 -9.21
C ASP A 124 -15.80 -15.76 -9.54
N PRO A 125 -16.31 -16.90 -10.05
CA PRO A 125 -17.67 -17.01 -10.56
C PRO A 125 -18.74 -16.89 -9.46
N ALA A 126 -19.95 -16.54 -9.88
CA ALA A 126 -21.14 -16.73 -9.05
C ALA A 126 -21.40 -18.24 -8.86
N GLY A 127 -22.02 -18.60 -7.75
CA GLY A 127 -22.29 -20.00 -7.45
C GLY A 127 -22.98 -20.20 -6.11
N PHE A 128 -23.02 -21.46 -5.67
CA PHE A 128 -23.60 -21.83 -4.38
C PHE A 128 -22.86 -23.01 -3.76
N PHE A 129 -22.90 -23.10 -2.44
CA PHE A 129 -22.26 -24.15 -1.66
C PHE A 129 -23.32 -25.15 -1.21
N ILE A 130 -22.96 -26.43 -1.22
CA ILE A 130 -23.81 -27.49 -0.71
C ILE A 130 -23.09 -28.38 0.29
N GLN A 131 -23.83 -28.85 1.29
CA GLN A 131 -23.39 -29.87 2.23
C GLN A 131 -24.58 -30.68 2.76
N ALA A 132 -24.35 -31.89 3.23
CA ALA A 132 -25.39 -32.74 3.81
C ALA A 132 -25.27 -32.89 5.33
N GLU A 133 -24.06 -32.79 5.87
CA GLU A 133 -23.73 -32.97 7.29
C GLU A 133 -22.88 -31.81 7.80
N GLN A 134 -22.84 -31.62 9.13
CA GLN A 134 -22.12 -30.51 9.77
C GLN A 134 -20.61 -30.56 9.53
N ASN A 135 -20.02 -31.76 9.50
CA ASN A 135 -18.58 -31.97 9.36
C ASN A 135 -18.22 -32.37 7.92
N GLY A 136 -19.04 -31.91 6.98
CA GLY A 136 -18.88 -32.14 5.55
C GLY A 136 -19.03 -33.60 5.13
N PRO A 137 -18.54 -33.94 3.92
CA PRO A 137 -17.89 -33.03 2.97
C PRO A 137 -18.87 -32.00 2.38
N ALA A 138 -18.33 -30.88 1.91
CA ALA A 138 -19.05 -29.84 1.19
C ALA A 138 -18.39 -29.57 -0.17
N ILE A 139 -19.11 -28.92 -1.09
CA ILE A 139 -18.56 -28.56 -2.40
C ILE A 139 -19.14 -27.24 -2.92
N PHE A 140 -18.32 -26.48 -3.63
CA PHE A 140 -18.74 -25.30 -4.39
C PHE A 140 -19.29 -25.71 -5.76
N VAL A 141 -20.46 -25.20 -6.10
CA VAL A 141 -21.07 -25.32 -7.42
C VAL A 141 -20.89 -23.98 -8.14
N ALA A 142 -19.91 -23.92 -9.02
CA ALA A 142 -19.52 -22.76 -9.84
C ALA A 142 -20.47 -22.57 -11.05
N VAL A 143 -21.77 -22.66 -10.81
CA VAL A 143 -22.83 -22.41 -11.79
C VAL A 143 -23.65 -21.24 -11.28
N ASP A 144 -23.82 -20.22 -12.11
CA ASP A 144 -24.60 -19.04 -11.75
C ASP A 144 -26.02 -19.46 -11.30
N PRO A 145 -26.38 -19.23 -10.02
CA PRO A 145 -27.70 -19.57 -9.46
C PRO A 145 -28.87 -19.05 -10.30
N ALA A 146 -28.72 -17.88 -10.92
CA ALA A 146 -29.77 -17.24 -11.71
C ALA A 146 -30.13 -18.01 -12.99
N THR A 147 -29.26 -18.93 -13.42
CA THR A 147 -29.48 -19.78 -14.60
C THR A 147 -30.26 -21.06 -14.28
N LEU A 148 -30.43 -21.37 -12.99
CA LEU A 148 -31.13 -22.56 -12.52
C LEU A 148 -32.60 -22.23 -12.20
N THR A 149 -33.48 -23.23 -12.38
CA THR A 149 -34.90 -23.09 -12.08
C THR A 149 -35.38 -24.25 -11.22
N PRO A 150 -35.87 -23.99 -9.99
CA PRO A 150 -35.89 -22.70 -9.31
C PRO A 150 -34.47 -22.19 -8.97
N VAL A 151 -34.30 -20.87 -8.81
CA VAL A 151 -33.03 -20.28 -8.35
C VAL A 151 -32.72 -20.80 -6.94
N PRO A 152 -31.57 -21.43 -6.68
CA PRO A 152 -31.23 -21.94 -5.36
C PRO A 152 -31.03 -20.80 -4.37
N VAL A 153 -31.54 -20.99 -3.15
CA VAL A 153 -31.32 -20.08 -2.01
C VAL A 153 -30.84 -20.86 -0.78
N PRO A 154 -30.17 -20.23 0.19
CA PRO A 154 -29.76 -20.91 1.41
C PRO A 154 -30.94 -21.56 2.13
N GLY A 155 -30.78 -22.82 2.55
CA GLY A 155 -31.83 -23.64 3.16
C GLY A 155 -32.66 -24.46 2.18
N ASP A 156 -32.39 -24.37 0.87
CA ASP A 156 -32.94 -25.30 -0.12
C ASP A 156 -32.27 -26.67 -0.01
N GLU A 157 -33.07 -27.73 -0.14
CA GLU A 157 -32.59 -29.09 -0.36
C GLU A 157 -32.67 -29.38 -1.85
N VAL A 158 -31.56 -29.75 -2.48
CA VAL A 158 -31.43 -29.85 -3.93
C VAL A 158 -30.92 -31.22 -4.35
N SER A 159 -31.20 -31.58 -5.59
CA SER A 159 -30.65 -32.76 -6.25
C SER A 159 -30.31 -32.44 -7.70
N PHE A 160 -29.17 -32.93 -8.16
CA PHE A 160 -28.70 -32.72 -9.52
C PHE A 160 -27.66 -33.78 -9.88
N LYS A 161 -27.24 -33.74 -11.14
CA LYS A 161 -26.16 -34.58 -11.65
C LYS A 161 -24.99 -33.72 -12.07
N ALA A 162 -23.85 -33.87 -11.41
CA ALA A 162 -22.61 -33.23 -11.82
C ALA A 162 -22.13 -33.86 -13.13
N THR A 163 -21.86 -33.01 -14.13
CA THR A 163 -21.37 -33.43 -15.45
C THR A 163 -19.96 -32.93 -15.76
N GLY A 164 -19.49 -31.94 -15.00
CA GLY A 164 -18.15 -31.37 -15.15
C GLY A 164 -17.65 -30.86 -13.80
N VAL A 165 -16.38 -31.14 -13.52
CA VAL A 165 -15.67 -30.69 -12.32
C VAL A 165 -14.35 -30.04 -12.68
N LEU A 166 -13.88 -29.14 -11.82
CA LEU A 166 -12.53 -28.58 -11.88
C LEU A 166 -11.86 -28.64 -10.52
N ASN A 167 -10.54 -28.52 -10.56
CA ASN A 167 -9.72 -28.22 -9.41
C ASN A 167 -8.97 -26.91 -9.72
N VAL A 168 -9.38 -25.79 -9.11
CA VAL A 168 -8.82 -24.47 -9.41
C VAL A 168 -8.05 -23.98 -8.20
N ALA A 169 -6.71 -23.94 -8.32
CA ALA A 169 -5.83 -23.61 -7.20
C ALA A 169 -6.18 -24.42 -5.93
N SER A 170 -6.30 -25.74 -6.10
CA SER A 170 -6.71 -26.68 -5.05
C SER A 170 -8.15 -26.55 -4.54
N LEU A 171 -9.01 -25.68 -5.09
CA LEU A 171 -10.44 -25.65 -4.81
C LEU A 171 -11.19 -26.60 -5.73
N ARG A 172 -11.90 -27.57 -5.16
CA ARG A 172 -12.74 -28.53 -5.90
C ARG A 172 -14.12 -27.93 -6.16
N GLU A 173 -14.51 -27.89 -7.43
CA GLU A 173 -15.77 -27.28 -7.85
C GLU A 173 -16.53 -28.08 -8.90
N VAL A 174 -17.85 -27.97 -8.88
CA VAL A 174 -18.74 -28.42 -9.97
C VAL A 174 -18.95 -27.26 -10.92
N VAL A 175 -18.56 -27.42 -12.18
CA VAL A 175 -18.65 -26.34 -13.21
C VAL A 175 -19.79 -26.54 -14.19
N THR A 176 -20.29 -27.77 -14.33
CA THR A 176 -21.50 -28.05 -15.12
C THR A 176 -22.35 -29.12 -14.45
N LEU A 177 -23.66 -28.94 -14.55
CA LEU A 177 -24.65 -29.87 -13.98
C LEU A 177 -25.85 -30.04 -14.91
N THR A 178 -26.61 -31.10 -14.68
CA THR A 178 -27.91 -31.37 -15.34
C THR A 178 -28.94 -31.85 -14.32
N ASN A 179 -30.21 -31.87 -14.71
CA ASN A 179 -31.33 -32.36 -13.89
C ASN A 179 -31.41 -31.69 -12.51
N PHE A 180 -31.13 -30.39 -12.43
CA PHE A 180 -31.27 -29.65 -11.19
C PHE A 180 -32.73 -29.63 -10.74
N THR A 181 -32.95 -29.96 -9.48
CA THR A 181 -34.26 -29.96 -8.84
C THR A 181 -34.13 -29.48 -7.40
N ARG A 182 -35.13 -28.75 -6.94
CA ARG A 182 -35.31 -28.43 -5.52
C ARG A 182 -36.29 -29.40 -4.91
N VAL A 183 -35.83 -30.19 -3.95
CA VAL A 183 -36.58 -31.22 -3.21
C VAL A 183 -37.42 -30.57 -2.11
N SER A 184 -36.82 -29.68 -1.32
CA SER A 184 -37.49 -28.93 -0.26
C SER A 184 -36.86 -27.55 -0.06
N GLN A 185 -37.50 -26.66 0.72
CA GLN A 185 -37.02 -25.28 0.94
C GLN A 185 -37.20 -24.83 2.39
N GLY A 186 -36.42 -23.84 2.81
CA GLY A 186 -36.58 -23.16 4.11
C GLY A 186 -36.07 -23.96 5.30
N LYS A 187 -35.14 -24.90 5.10
CA LYS A 187 -34.48 -25.61 6.20
C LYS A 187 -33.56 -24.68 6.98
N ALA A 188 -33.60 -24.79 8.31
CA ALA A 188 -32.64 -24.09 9.15
C ALA A 188 -31.25 -24.71 8.99
N LEU A 189 -30.24 -23.88 8.72
CA LEU A 189 -28.86 -24.31 8.49
C LEU A 189 -28.04 -24.44 9.78
N SER A 190 -28.61 -24.15 10.95
CA SER A 190 -27.89 -24.16 12.23
C SER A 190 -27.30 -25.51 12.60
N SER A 191 -27.94 -26.61 12.18
CA SER A 191 -27.43 -27.97 12.39
C SER A 191 -26.25 -28.30 11.48
N LEU A 192 -26.01 -27.52 10.42
CA LEU A 192 -24.92 -27.73 9.49
C LEU A 192 -23.78 -26.71 9.67
N LEU A 193 -23.96 -25.71 10.53
CA LEU A 193 -22.95 -24.69 10.81
C LEU A 193 -21.86 -25.25 11.73
N GLN A 194 -20.61 -25.26 11.29
CA GLN A 194 -19.48 -25.69 12.12
C GLN A 194 -18.75 -24.48 12.73
N ASP A 195 -18.62 -24.42 14.06
CA ASP A 195 -17.86 -23.36 14.73
C ASP A 195 -16.38 -23.75 14.83
N LEU A 196 -15.54 -23.08 14.03
CA LEU A 196 -14.11 -23.33 13.95
C LEU A 196 -13.27 -22.42 14.86
N THR A 197 -13.92 -21.61 15.71
CA THR A 197 -13.23 -20.63 16.57
C THR A 197 -12.11 -21.26 17.41
N ALA A 198 -12.37 -22.42 17.99
CA ALA A 198 -11.44 -23.14 18.86
C ALA A 198 -10.63 -24.25 18.15
N ALA A 199 -10.86 -24.47 16.85
CA ALA A 199 -10.16 -25.51 16.10
C ALA A 199 -8.68 -25.13 15.91
N THR A 200 -7.79 -26.08 16.18
CA THR A 200 -6.33 -25.90 16.08
C THR A 200 -5.78 -26.39 14.74
N ASP A 201 -6.59 -27.07 13.95
CA ASP A 201 -6.20 -27.81 12.76
C ASP A 201 -6.79 -27.24 11.46
N VAL A 202 -7.44 -26.07 11.47
CA VAL A 202 -8.07 -25.46 10.27
C VAL A 202 -7.10 -25.37 9.08
N VAL A 203 -5.81 -25.10 9.36
CA VAL A 203 -4.76 -25.03 8.33
C VAL A 203 -4.26 -26.41 7.94
N THR A 204 -3.92 -27.28 8.90
CA THR A 204 -3.34 -28.60 8.63
C THR A 204 -4.36 -29.61 8.09
N GLY A 205 -5.63 -29.43 8.43
CA GLY A 205 -6.78 -30.24 8.04
C GLY A 205 -7.69 -29.55 7.02
N LEU A 206 -7.20 -28.55 6.26
CA LEU A 206 -8.01 -27.75 5.34
C LEU A 206 -8.78 -28.60 4.31
N ASP A 207 -8.24 -29.76 3.88
CA ASP A 207 -8.97 -30.67 2.98
C ASP A 207 -10.30 -31.18 3.55
N ARG A 208 -10.43 -31.22 4.88
CA ARG A 208 -11.70 -31.54 5.54
C ARG A 208 -12.67 -30.38 5.43
N TYR A 209 -12.22 -29.18 5.77
CA TYR A 209 -13.06 -28.01 5.94
C TYR A 209 -13.46 -27.29 4.65
N GLU A 210 -12.81 -27.57 3.52
CA GLU A 210 -13.08 -26.89 2.26
C GLU A 210 -14.57 -26.89 1.90
N SER A 211 -15.07 -25.71 1.52
CA SER A 211 -16.46 -25.44 1.10
C SER A 211 -17.51 -25.58 2.22
N GLU A 212 -17.14 -26.00 3.43
CA GLU A 212 -18.09 -26.17 4.53
C GLU A 212 -18.65 -24.81 5.00
N TYR A 213 -19.88 -24.86 5.53
CA TYR A 213 -20.51 -23.69 6.15
C TYR A 213 -19.98 -23.51 7.58
N VAL A 214 -19.17 -22.49 7.77
CA VAL A 214 -18.40 -22.29 8.99
C VAL A 214 -18.77 -20.98 9.69
N LYS A 215 -18.56 -21.00 11.00
CA LYS A 215 -18.49 -19.82 11.84
C LYS A 215 -17.08 -19.68 12.38
N LEU A 216 -16.55 -18.46 12.36
CA LEU A 216 -15.21 -18.16 12.87
C LEU A 216 -15.21 -16.84 13.64
N SER A 217 -14.93 -16.90 14.94
CA SER A 217 -14.62 -15.69 15.72
C SER A 217 -13.13 -15.43 15.66
N ALA A 218 -12.72 -14.27 15.15
CA ALA A 218 -11.33 -14.00 14.82
C ALA A 218 -10.91 -12.57 15.14
N THR A 219 -9.60 -12.38 15.31
CA THR A 219 -8.95 -11.07 15.38
C THR A 219 -8.12 -10.87 14.11
N VAL A 220 -8.27 -9.72 13.45
CA VAL A 220 -7.44 -9.35 12.30
C VAL A 220 -6.02 -9.08 12.78
N ALA A 221 -5.05 -9.85 12.31
CA ALA A 221 -3.66 -9.78 12.77
C ALA A 221 -2.77 -8.89 11.88
N THR A 222 -3.12 -8.75 10.61
CA THR A 222 -2.36 -7.95 9.63
C THR A 222 -3.28 -6.99 8.89
N ASP A 223 -2.70 -6.01 8.19
CA ASP A 223 -3.47 -5.21 7.25
C ASP A 223 -4.03 -6.07 6.10
N PHE A 224 -5.13 -5.60 5.53
CA PHE A 224 -5.72 -6.21 4.33
C PHE A 224 -4.85 -5.87 3.12
N VAL A 225 -4.52 -6.91 2.35
CA VAL A 225 -3.83 -6.79 1.08
C VAL A 225 -4.66 -7.44 -0.03
N ALA A 226 -4.34 -7.13 -1.29
CA ALA A 226 -5.01 -7.74 -2.44
C ALA A 226 -5.00 -9.29 -2.34
N ALA A 227 -6.15 -9.91 -2.61
CA ALA A 227 -6.36 -11.36 -2.53
C ALA A 227 -7.17 -11.85 -3.74
N GLY A 228 -6.75 -11.44 -4.94
CA GLY A 228 -7.45 -11.62 -6.21
C GLY A 228 -8.26 -10.38 -6.61
N ALA A 229 -8.67 -10.33 -7.88
CA ALA A 229 -9.42 -9.20 -8.40
C ALA A 229 -10.72 -8.98 -7.59
N GLY A 230 -10.94 -7.75 -7.11
CA GLY A 230 -12.13 -7.38 -6.32
C GLY A 230 -12.17 -7.95 -4.90
N SER A 231 -11.12 -8.66 -4.45
CA SER A 231 -11.05 -9.27 -3.12
C SER A 231 -9.81 -8.82 -2.36
N VAL A 232 -9.95 -8.70 -1.06
CA VAL A 232 -8.86 -8.40 -0.12
C VAL A 232 -8.83 -9.47 0.97
N GLY A 233 -7.68 -9.66 1.59
CA GLY A 233 -7.57 -10.59 2.70
C GLY A 233 -6.46 -10.25 3.67
N ALA A 234 -6.68 -10.61 4.93
CA ALA A 234 -5.77 -10.37 6.04
C ALA A 234 -5.57 -11.68 6.82
N GLN A 235 -4.39 -11.85 7.42
CA GLN A 235 -4.20 -12.95 8.36
C GLN A 235 -5.05 -12.71 9.60
N VAL A 236 -5.56 -13.79 10.17
CA VAL A 236 -6.37 -13.73 11.39
C VAL A 236 -5.86 -14.71 12.42
N THR A 237 -6.12 -14.40 13.69
CA THR A 237 -5.96 -15.33 14.81
C THR A 237 -7.31 -15.67 15.40
N THR A 238 -7.40 -16.87 15.97
CA THR A 238 -8.58 -17.40 16.64
C THR A 238 -8.18 -17.90 18.03
N THR A 239 -9.10 -18.47 18.80
CA THR A 239 -8.73 -19.09 20.08
C THR A 239 -7.95 -20.39 19.87
N GLY A 240 -8.20 -21.11 18.76
CA GLY A 240 -7.45 -22.32 18.39
C GLY A 240 -6.13 -22.06 17.66
N ILE A 241 -6.04 -20.99 16.85
CA ILE A 241 -4.85 -20.61 16.08
C ILE A 241 -4.41 -19.22 16.50
N THR A 242 -3.51 -19.16 17.48
CA THR A 242 -3.12 -17.91 18.16
C THR A 242 -1.97 -17.16 17.48
N ALA A 243 -1.22 -17.83 16.61
CA ALA A 243 -0.17 -17.23 15.80
C ALA A 243 -0.72 -16.86 14.42
N ALA A 244 -0.42 -15.64 13.96
CA ALA A 244 -0.77 -15.21 12.61
C ALA A 244 -0.07 -16.09 11.57
N SER A 245 -0.81 -16.54 10.57
CA SER A 245 -0.31 -17.45 9.54
C SER A 245 -0.77 -17.00 8.17
N ALA A 246 0.14 -17.06 7.19
CA ALA A 246 -0.21 -16.81 5.78
C ALA A 246 -1.24 -17.81 5.24
N ASN A 247 -1.39 -18.97 5.88
CA ASN A 247 -2.32 -20.03 5.49
C ASN A 247 -3.67 -19.98 6.22
N LEU A 248 -3.90 -19.01 7.13
CA LEU A 248 -5.24 -18.71 7.66
C LEU A 248 -5.55 -17.24 7.44
N ARG A 249 -6.37 -16.95 6.42
CA ARG A 249 -6.66 -15.58 6.01
C ARG A 249 -8.15 -15.38 5.84
N VAL A 250 -8.73 -14.38 6.50
CA VAL A 250 -10.08 -13.95 6.10
C VAL A 250 -10.01 -13.34 4.71
N ARG A 251 -10.97 -13.67 3.85
CA ARG A 251 -11.09 -13.09 2.50
C ARG A 251 -12.47 -12.45 2.33
N LEU A 252 -12.48 -11.20 1.92
CA LEU A 252 -13.69 -10.40 1.75
C LEU A 252 -13.66 -9.71 0.39
N PRO A 253 -14.81 -9.47 -0.26
CA PRO A 253 -14.90 -8.45 -1.30
C PRO A 253 -14.41 -7.11 -0.76
N GLN A 254 -13.70 -6.35 -1.60
CA GLN A 254 -13.21 -5.03 -1.21
C GLN A 254 -14.34 -4.11 -0.73
N THR A 255 -15.52 -4.21 -1.35
CA THR A 255 -16.71 -3.46 -0.96
C THR A 255 -17.21 -3.76 0.46
N VAL A 256 -17.13 -5.02 0.90
CA VAL A 256 -17.54 -5.42 2.26
C VAL A 256 -16.51 -4.94 3.28
N GLN A 257 -15.22 -5.13 3.00
CA GLN A 257 -14.15 -4.65 3.88
C GLN A 257 -14.22 -3.12 4.05
N GLU A 258 -14.43 -2.38 2.95
CA GLU A 258 -14.55 -0.93 2.97
C GLU A 258 -15.85 -0.48 3.63
N GLY A 259 -16.99 -1.14 3.37
CA GLY A 259 -18.28 -0.80 3.95
C GLY A 259 -18.28 -0.89 5.48
N LEU A 260 -17.67 -1.95 6.01
CA LEU A 260 -17.56 -2.22 7.44
C LEU A 260 -16.32 -1.58 8.10
N ASP A 261 -15.38 -1.02 7.33
CA ASP A 261 -14.08 -0.48 7.79
C ASP A 261 -13.32 -1.45 8.70
N VAL A 262 -13.36 -2.75 8.34
CA VAL A 262 -12.64 -3.82 9.06
C VAL A 262 -11.14 -3.66 8.80
N SER A 263 -10.35 -3.61 9.85
CA SER A 263 -8.91 -3.33 9.80
C SER A 263 -8.16 -4.14 10.85
N ALA A 264 -6.83 -4.04 10.85
CA ALA A 264 -5.99 -4.70 11.85
C ALA A 264 -6.46 -4.41 13.29
N ALA A 265 -6.37 -5.44 14.13
CA ALA A 265 -6.86 -5.47 15.51
C ALA A 265 -8.39 -5.38 15.69
N CYS A 266 -9.20 -5.34 14.63
CA CYS A 266 -10.63 -5.58 14.78
C CYS A 266 -10.89 -7.05 15.12
N THR A 267 -11.86 -7.31 16.00
CA THR A 267 -12.43 -8.63 16.23
C THR A 267 -13.79 -8.75 15.56
N PHE A 268 -14.13 -9.92 15.05
CA PHE A 268 -15.42 -10.16 14.41
C PHE A 268 -15.80 -11.64 14.49
N THR A 269 -17.04 -11.94 14.16
CA THR A 269 -17.54 -13.29 13.88
C THR A 269 -17.98 -13.34 12.43
N LEU A 270 -17.34 -14.20 11.64
CA LEU A 270 -17.73 -14.51 10.27
C LEU A 270 -18.61 -15.74 10.24
N THR A 271 -19.66 -15.69 9.42
CA THR A 271 -20.46 -16.86 9.04
C THR A 271 -20.49 -16.94 7.52
N GLY A 272 -20.01 -18.03 6.94
CA GLY A 272 -19.84 -18.15 5.50
C GLY A 272 -19.12 -19.43 5.11
N PRO A 273 -18.78 -19.61 3.83
CA PRO A 273 -18.04 -20.78 3.38
C PRO A 273 -16.56 -20.71 3.76
N MET A 274 -15.96 -21.87 4.01
CA MET A 274 -14.51 -22.02 4.01
C MET A 274 -13.99 -22.10 2.58
N TRP A 275 -13.46 -20.98 2.06
CA TRP A 275 -12.79 -20.97 0.77
C TRP A 275 -11.38 -21.57 0.89
N ARG A 276 -10.82 -22.01 -0.23
CA ARG A 276 -9.43 -22.48 -0.33
C ARG A 276 -8.74 -21.77 -1.48
N PHE A 277 -7.47 -21.44 -1.26
CA PHE A 277 -6.53 -21.10 -2.33
C PHE A 277 -5.20 -21.77 -2.03
N THR A 278 -4.85 -22.76 -2.83
CA THR A 278 -3.72 -23.68 -2.61
C THR A 278 -3.78 -24.31 -1.20
N SER A 279 -2.85 -23.95 -0.31
CA SER A 279 -2.78 -24.39 1.09
C SER A 279 -3.43 -23.40 2.08
N ALA A 280 -3.96 -22.28 1.61
CA ALA A 280 -4.52 -21.24 2.46
C ALA A 280 -6.01 -21.49 2.73
N ALA A 281 -6.34 -21.62 4.01
CA ALA A 281 -7.70 -21.60 4.53
C ALA A 281 -8.23 -20.16 4.47
N GLN A 282 -9.32 -19.97 3.74
CA GLN A 282 -9.89 -18.66 3.47
C GLN A 282 -11.36 -18.57 3.90
N PRO A 283 -11.67 -18.54 5.20
CA PRO A 283 -13.02 -18.22 5.67
C PRO A 283 -13.48 -16.91 5.02
N SER A 284 -14.59 -16.97 4.27
CA SER A 284 -15.01 -15.89 3.38
C SER A 284 -16.42 -15.40 3.68
N GLY A 285 -16.61 -14.08 3.61
CA GLY A 285 -17.92 -13.43 3.68
C GLY A 285 -18.05 -12.49 2.49
N PHE A 286 -19.20 -12.54 1.80
CA PHE A 286 -19.42 -11.82 0.55
C PHE A 286 -20.42 -10.68 0.66
N VAL A 287 -21.12 -10.58 1.79
CA VAL A 287 -22.01 -9.45 2.13
C VAL A 287 -21.76 -9.00 3.57
N ASP A 288 -22.13 -7.76 3.90
CA ASP A 288 -21.93 -7.19 5.24
C ASP A 288 -22.52 -8.07 6.35
N GLY A 289 -23.67 -8.70 6.09
CA GLY A 289 -24.37 -9.57 7.04
C GLY A 289 -23.61 -10.84 7.42
N ASP A 290 -22.58 -11.23 6.66
CA ASP A 290 -21.72 -12.38 7.01
C ASP A 290 -20.77 -12.05 8.15
N ILE A 291 -20.56 -10.76 8.44
CA ILE A 291 -19.71 -10.26 9.51
C ILE A 291 -20.60 -9.70 10.63
N SER A 292 -20.46 -10.27 11.81
CA SER A 292 -21.19 -9.89 13.01
C SER A 292 -20.23 -9.70 14.19
N ALA A 293 -20.74 -9.15 15.30
CA ALA A 293 -19.95 -8.87 16.50
C ALA A 293 -18.63 -8.11 16.20
N LEU A 294 -18.66 -7.24 15.19
CA LEU A 294 -17.51 -6.45 14.77
C LEU A 294 -17.18 -5.43 15.86
N VAL A 295 -15.99 -5.53 16.42
CA VAL A 295 -15.45 -4.60 17.40
C VAL A 295 -14.08 -4.15 16.92
N CYS A 296 -13.97 -2.87 16.61
CA CYS A 296 -12.71 -2.22 16.29
C CYS A 296 -12.31 -1.24 17.39
N LYS A 297 -11.04 -0.83 17.39
CA LYS A 297 -10.56 0.27 18.23
C LYS A 297 -11.25 1.57 17.83
N ALA A 298 -11.40 2.48 18.80
CA ALA A 298 -11.91 3.82 18.55
C ALA A 298 -11.04 4.57 17.52
N PRO A 299 -11.65 5.46 16.69
CA PRO A 299 -10.91 6.32 15.78
C PRO A 299 -9.94 7.24 16.53
N LYS A 300 -8.80 7.53 15.92
CA LYS A 300 -7.76 8.43 16.42
C LYS A 300 -7.55 9.58 15.45
N VAL A 301 -7.11 10.72 15.99
CA VAL A 301 -6.59 11.81 15.17
C VAL A 301 -5.18 11.44 14.74
N ALA A 302 -5.00 11.15 13.46
CA ALA A 302 -3.72 10.73 12.90
C ALA A 302 -2.81 11.92 12.59
N ALA A 303 -3.38 13.00 12.04
CA ALA A 303 -2.63 14.20 11.69
C ALA A 303 -3.54 15.44 11.59
N ALA A 304 -2.91 16.62 11.58
CA ALA A 304 -3.54 17.86 11.17
C ALA A 304 -2.54 18.68 10.35
N ALA A 305 -3.01 19.40 9.34
CA ALA A 305 -2.18 20.27 8.51
C ALA A 305 -2.96 21.49 8.02
N ALA A 306 -2.35 22.66 8.10
CA ALA A 306 -2.91 23.86 7.51
C ALA A 306 -2.68 23.85 5.99
N THR A 307 -3.75 24.08 5.20
CA THR A 307 -3.67 24.08 3.73
C THR A 307 -3.80 25.48 3.13
N ASN A 308 -4.28 26.45 3.91
CA ASN A 308 -4.20 27.89 3.64
C ASN A 308 -4.38 28.65 4.97
N LEU A 309 -4.38 29.99 4.91
CA LEU A 309 -4.45 30.88 6.08
C LEU A 309 -5.68 30.67 6.99
N THR A 310 -6.75 30.06 6.50
CA THR A 310 -8.00 29.83 7.24
C THR A 310 -8.51 28.40 7.13
N THR A 311 -7.66 27.45 6.73
CA THR A 311 -8.08 26.06 6.51
C THR A 311 -7.11 25.09 7.14
N VAL A 312 -7.65 24.12 7.86
CA VAL A 312 -6.92 22.99 8.44
C VAL A 312 -7.61 21.69 8.01
N VAL A 313 -6.85 20.72 7.53
CA VAL A 313 -7.34 19.35 7.31
C VAL A 313 -6.91 18.50 8.49
N VAL A 314 -7.88 17.81 9.09
CA VAL A 314 -7.67 16.84 10.17
C VAL A 314 -7.88 15.44 9.59
N THR A 315 -6.87 14.59 9.70
CA THR A 315 -6.89 13.21 9.18
C THR A 315 -7.07 12.24 10.34
N PHE A 316 -7.92 11.24 10.14
CA PHE A 316 -8.23 10.17 11.08
C PHE A 316 -7.71 8.82 10.58
N ASP A 317 -7.52 7.86 11.49
CA ASP A 317 -7.09 6.49 11.12
C ASP A 317 -8.26 5.58 10.70
N ARG A 318 -9.51 5.98 11.00
CA ARG A 318 -10.76 5.28 10.64
C ARG A 318 -11.75 6.21 9.96
N LYS A 319 -12.76 5.61 9.30
CA LYS A 319 -13.81 6.37 8.61
C LYS A 319 -14.71 7.09 9.60
N ILE A 320 -14.98 8.38 9.37
CA ILE A 320 -15.88 9.20 10.18
C ILE A 320 -17.32 9.04 9.68
N ALA A 321 -18.26 8.84 10.61
CA ALA A 321 -19.68 8.82 10.29
C ALA A 321 -20.16 10.25 9.95
N PRO A 322 -20.64 10.51 8.72
CA PRO A 322 -21.03 11.87 8.31
C PRO A 322 -22.10 12.49 9.22
N ALA A 323 -23.05 11.69 9.70
CA ALA A 323 -24.12 12.14 10.58
C ALA A 323 -23.65 12.57 11.99
N SER A 324 -22.45 12.18 12.40
CA SER A 324 -21.87 12.57 13.70
C SER A 324 -21.11 13.90 13.65
N LEU A 325 -20.80 14.41 12.45
CA LEU A 325 -20.06 15.65 12.26
C LEU A 325 -20.99 16.86 12.35
N LEU A 326 -20.70 17.78 13.27
CA LEU A 326 -21.38 19.06 13.39
C LEU A 326 -20.73 20.07 12.43
N ALA A 327 -21.52 20.58 11.49
CA ALA A 327 -21.05 21.45 10.43
C ALA A 327 -20.49 22.80 10.93
N ASP A 328 -20.84 23.23 12.14
CA ASP A 328 -20.30 24.43 12.79
C ASP A 328 -18.87 24.23 13.33
N GLY A 329 -18.35 22.99 13.32
CA GLY A 329 -17.03 22.66 13.83
C GLY A 329 -16.89 22.72 15.35
N SER A 330 -17.99 22.80 16.10
CA SER A 330 -18.00 22.84 17.57
C SER A 330 -17.34 21.63 18.25
N GLN A 331 -17.09 20.56 17.50
CA GLN A 331 -16.37 19.36 17.93
C GLN A 331 -14.85 19.50 17.88
N PHE A 332 -14.33 20.63 17.38
CA PHE A 332 -12.91 20.88 17.19
C PHE A 332 -12.48 22.12 17.98
N THR A 333 -11.56 21.91 18.93
CA THR A 333 -10.95 23.00 19.70
C THR A 333 -9.51 23.18 19.25
N LEU A 334 -9.12 24.41 18.93
CA LEU A 334 -7.73 24.77 18.65
C LEU A 334 -7.21 25.69 19.75
N ASN A 335 -5.93 25.53 20.11
CA ASN A 335 -5.26 26.42 21.05
C ASN A 335 -4.83 27.74 20.35
N GLY A 336 -4.17 28.63 21.11
CA GLY A 336 -3.60 29.87 20.55
C GLY A 336 -4.64 30.89 20.08
N GLY A 337 -5.89 30.79 20.53
CA GLY A 337 -6.97 31.71 20.16
C GLY A 337 -7.55 31.51 18.75
N LEU A 338 -7.12 30.46 18.04
CA LEU A 338 -7.64 30.09 16.73
C LEU A 338 -9.06 29.51 16.89
N THR A 339 -10.03 30.06 16.17
CA THR A 339 -11.44 29.61 16.26
C THR A 339 -11.82 28.80 15.04
N VAL A 340 -12.76 27.85 15.21
CA VAL A 340 -13.40 27.12 14.10
C VAL A 340 -14.77 27.72 13.84
N SER A 341 -15.09 27.92 12.56
CA SER A 341 -16.39 28.43 12.13
C SER A 341 -17.17 27.45 11.25
N ALA A 342 -16.49 26.43 10.71
CA ALA A 342 -17.13 25.34 9.99
C ALA A 342 -16.26 24.09 10.00
N ALA A 343 -16.90 22.93 9.84
CA ALA A 343 -16.26 21.66 9.57
C ALA A 343 -17.02 20.90 8.47
N ALA A 344 -16.29 20.28 7.56
CA ALA A 344 -16.86 19.48 6.48
C ALA A 344 -16.04 18.22 6.25
N LEU A 345 -16.71 17.09 6.03
CA LEU A 345 -16.05 15.86 5.64
C LEU A 345 -15.66 15.97 4.16
N THR A 346 -14.36 15.98 3.86
CA THR A 346 -13.81 16.09 2.49
C THR A 346 -13.28 14.77 1.94
N GLY A 347 -13.06 13.80 2.83
CA GLY A 347 -12.83 12.39 2.53
C GLY A 347 -13.34 11.52 3.66
N PRO A 348 -13.45 10.20 3.50
CA PRO A 348 -14.03 9.33 4.53
C PRO A 348 -13.24 9.37 5.85
N LYS A 349 -11.97 9.76 5.83
CA LYS A 349 -11.10 9.92 7.00
C LYS A 349 -10.57 11.35 7.17
N GLU A 350 -11.14 12.33 6.48
CA GLU A 350 -10.62 13.70 6.44
C GLU A 350 -11.72 14.72 6.68
N VAL A 351 -11.50 15.57 7.69
CA VAL A 351 -12.37 16.71 7.99
C VAL A 351 -11.59 17.98 7.71
N THR A 352 -12.14 18.82 6.84
CA THR A 352 -11.65 20.18 6.59
C THR A 352 -12.35 21.15 7.52
N LEU A 353 -11.55 21.90 8.27
CA LEU A 353 -11.98 22.96 9.18
C LEU A 353 -11.77 24.32 8.52
N THR A 354 -12.76 25.20 8.63
CA THR A 354 -12.60 26.63 8.41
C THR A 354 -12.24 27.28 9.74
N THR A 355 -11.10 27.96 9.79
CA THR A 355 -10.59 28.64 10.99
C THR A 355 -10.60 30.16 10.82
N SER A 356 -10.41 30.90 11.92
CA SER A 356 -9.91 32.28 11.82
C SER A 356 -8.50 32.29 11.20
N THR A 357 -8.00 33.48 10.84
CA THR A 357 -6.67 33.63 10.22
C THR A 357 -5.59 33.11 11.16
N GLN A 358 -4.81 32.14 10.66
CA GLN A 358 -3.70 31.54 11.37
C GLN A 358 -2.50 32.49 11.37
N VAL A 359 -1.69 32.43 12.43
CA VAL A 359 -0.39 33.10 12.45
C VAL A 359 0.65 32.18 11.82
N SER A 360 1.38 32.71 10.84
CA SER A 360 2.41 32.00 10.08
C SER A 360 3.35 31.22 10.99
N ALA A 361 3.53 29.92 10.69
CA ALA A 361 4.42 28.99 11.39
C ALA A 361 4.21 28.85 12.91
N THR A 362 3.10 29.37 13.44
CA THR A 362 2.79 29.24 14.87
C THR A 362 2.32 27.82 15.16
N PRO A 363 2.86 27.14 16.20
CA PRO A 363 2.41 25.80 16.54
C PRO A 363 1.01 25.83 17.15
N TYR A 364 0.12 25.04 16.56
CA TYR A 364 -1.23 24.80 17.04
C TYR A 364 -1.44 23.32 17.35
N THR A 365 -2.41 23.05 18.22
CA THR A 365 -2.90 21.72 18.55
C THR A 365 -4.40 21.71 18.33
N VAL A 366 -4.89 20.82 17.47
CA VAL A 366 -6.31 20.50 17.38
C VAL A 366 -6.65 19.43 18.41
N THR A 367 -7.77 19.60 19.11
CA THR A 367 -8.38 18.60 20.00
C THR A 367 -9.78 18.29 19.48
N VAL A 368 -10.08 17.01 19.31
CA VAL A 368 -11.36 16.55 18.76
C VAL A 368 -12.23 15.96 19.87
N ALA A 369 -13.51 16.32 19.88
CA ALA A 369 -14.49 15.84 20.83
C ALA A 369 -14.88 14.37 20.56
N ALA A 370 -15.14 13.61 21.63
CA ALA A 370 -15.60 12.21 21.54
C ALA A 370 -17.03 12.07 20.97
N THR A 371 -17.75 13.19 20.76
CA THR A 371 -19.05 13.18 20.08
C THR A 371 -18.93 12.97 18.57
N LEU A 372 -17.74 13.20 17.99
CA LEU A 372 -17.44 12.79 16.62
C LEU A 372 -17.18 11.28 16.61
N GLN A 373 -17.86 10.55 15.73
CA GLN A 373 -17.88 9.09 15.74
C GLN A 373 -17.39 8.51 14.42
N ASP A 374 -16.86 7.29 14.48
CA ASP A 374 -16.67 6.46 13.29
C ASP A 374 -17.98 5.82 12.79
N THR A 375 -17.89 5.09 11.68
CA THR A 375 -19.03 4.35 11.10
C THR A 375 -19.55 3.21 11.98
N LEU A 376 -18.83 2.85 13.05
CA LEU A 376 -19.23 1.85 14.05
C LEU A 376 -19.75 2.51 15.35
N ALA A 377 -20.09 3.80 15.29
CA ALA A 377 -20.59 4.60 16.40
C ALA A 377 -19.63 4.68 17.60
N LYS A 378 -18.31 4.55 17.37
CA LYS A 378 -17.27 4.78 18.38
C LYS A 378 -16.81 6.24 18.33
N GLY A 379 -16.88 6.92 19.46
CA GLY A 379 -16.29 8.25 19.62
C GLY A 379 -14.76 8.24 19.53
N ILE A 380 -14.15 9.39 19.22
CA ILE A 380 -12.69 9.55 19.19
C ILE A 380 -12.01 9.03 20.47
N ASP A 381 -10.92 8.27 20.31
CA ASP A 381 -10.07 7.76 21.39
C ASP A 381 -9.59 8.91 22.28
N ALA A 382 -9.97 8.86 23.56
CA ALA A 382 -9.67 9.92 24.53
C ALA A 382 -8.17 10.17 24.73
N THR A 383 -7.32 9.19 24.43
CA THR A 383 -5.85 9.25 24.55
C THR A 383 -5.16 9.68 23.26
N ALA A 384 -5.86 9.66 22.12
CA ALA A 384 -5.33 9.97 20.79
C ALA A 384 -6.25 10.93 20.03
N LYS A 385 -6.79 11.92 20.75
CA LYS A 385 -7.75 12.92 20.23
C LYS A 385 -7.12 14.24 19.78
N THR A 386 -5.79 14.30 19.66
CA THR A 386 -5.07 15.53 19.37
C THR A 386 -4.04 15.35 18.27
N ALA A 387 -3.84 16.39 17.46
CA ALA A 387 -2.70 16.48 16.54
C ALA A 387 -2.12 17.89 16.54
N ASN A 388 -0.81 17.98 16.38
CA ASN A 388 -0.10 19.25 16.23
C ASN A 388 0.02 19.61 14.75
N PHE A 389 -0.03 20.90 14.46
CA PHE A 389 0.23 21.44 13.14
C PHE A 389 0.84 22.85 13.25
N LEU A 390 1.47 23.32 12.19
CA LEU A 390 1.94 24.70 12.10
C LEU A 390 0.92 25.55 11.35
N GLY A 391 0.71 26.78 11.80
CA GLY A 391 -0.06 27.77 11.06
C GLY A 391 0.49 27.96 9.65
N TYR A 392 -0.42 28.12 8.68
CA TYR A 392 -0.07 28.16 7.27
C TYR A 392 0.98 29.22 6.97
N VAL A 393 1.98 28.82 6.19
CA VAL A 393 2.98 29.72 5.62
C VAL A 393 2.75 29.77 4.12
N THR A 394 2.83 30.97 3.54
CA THR A 394 2.92 31.10 2.08
C THR A 394 4.34 30.69 1.67
N PRO A 395 4.53 29.62 0.90
CA PRO A 395 5.87 29.21 0.48
C PRO A 395 6.53 30.29 -0.37
N ALA A 396 7.82 30.52 -0.17
CA ALA A 396 8.61 31.33 -1.09
C ALA A 396 8.77 30.58 -2.43
N VAL A 397 9.02 31.33 -3.50
CA VAL A 397 9.53 30.78 -4.76
C VAL A 397 11.01 31.07 -4.80
N VAL A 398 11.84 30.04 -4.93
CA VAL A 398 13.29 30.13 -5.04
C VAL A 398 13.77 29.63 -6.39
N ARG A 399 14.92 30.16 -6.80
CA ARG A 399 15.69 29.74 -7.97
C ARG A 399 17.10 29.41 -7.52
N LEU A 400 17.70 28.37 -8.07
CA LEU A 400 19.12 28.06 -7.89
C LEU A 400 19.95 29.18 -8.53
N ASP A 401 20.93 29.75 -7.83
CA ASP A 401 21.75 30.87 -8.33
C ASP A 401 23.23 30.45 -8.50
N GLU A 402 23.78 29.73 -7.52
CA GLU A 402 25.19 29.32 -7.50
C GLU A 402 25.37 27.95 -6.80
N LEU A 403 26.26 27.11 -7.31
CA LEU A 403 26.54 25.78 -6.81
C LEU A 403 28.05 25.51 -6.78
N ASN A 404 28.52 24.83 -5.74
CA ASN A 404 29.90 24.33 -5.68
C ASN A 404 29.96 22.99 -4.91
N PRO A 405 30.14 21.86 -5.61
CA PRO A 405 30.29 20.54 -5.01
C PRO A 405 31.76 20.23 -4.66
N ALA A 406 31.96 19.26 -3.77
CA ALA A 406 33.25 18.76 -3.33
C ALA A 406 34.22 19.84 -2.83
N ILE A 407 33.74 20.75 -1.98
CA ILE A 407 34.62 21.72 -1.30
C ILE A 407 35.52 20.99 -0.29
N ALA A 408 36.83 21.09 -0.48
CA ALA A 408 37.80 20.39 0.35
C ALA A 408 37.83 20.95 1.78
N GLY A 409 37.47 20.11 2.74
CA GLY A 409 37.49 20.45 4.17
C GLY A 409 36.43 21.47 4.59
N GLY A 410 35.40 21.71 3.75
CA GLY A 410 34.31 22.63 4.01
C GLY A 410 32.97 22.06 3.56
N ALA A 411 31.91 22.85 3.74
CA ALA A 411 30.58 22.51 3.24
C ALA A 411 30.52 22.63 1.72
N ASP A 412 29.79 21.74 1.05
CA ASP A 412 29.32 22.01 -0.30
C ASP A 412 28.27 23.13 -0.25
N LEU A 413 28.18 23.95 -1.29
CA LEU A 413 27.36 25.16 -1.26
C LEU A 413 26.33 25.18 -2.38
N ILE A 414 25.10 25.55 -2.02
CA ILE A 414 24.05 25.95 -2.96
C ILE A 414 23.55 27.33 -2.52
N GLU A 415 23.49 28.28 -3.44
CA GLU A 415 22.87 29.58 -3.24
C GLU A 415 21.55 29.61 -3.97
N LEU A 416 20.55 30.14 -3.30
CA LEU A 416 19.22 30.36 -3.82
C LEU A 416 18.96 31.85 -3.90
N ARG A 417 18.29 32.27 -4.97
CA ARG A 417 17.65 33.57 -5.06
C ARG A 417 16.16 33.44 -4.81
N VAL A 418 15.63 34.27 -3.93
CA VAL A 418 14.19 34.33 -3.67
C VAL A 418 13.52 35.15 -4.77
N VAL A 419 12.69 34.50 -5.57
CA VAL A 419 11.93 35.12 -6.68
C VAL A 419 10.62 35.72 -6.17
N THR A 420 9.97 35.08 -5.20
CA THR A 420 8.74 35.59 -4.57
C THR A 420 8.84 35.42 -3.07
N SER A 421 8.55 36.51 -2.34
CA SER A 421 8.55 36.55 -0.88
C SER A 421 7.66 35.44 -0.29
N GLY A 422 8.08 34.89 0.85
CA GLY A 422 7.35 33.83 1.53
C GLY A 422 8.20 33.21 2.62
N ASN A 423 7.91 31.94 2.93
CA ASN A 423 8.68 31.17 3.89
C ASN A 423 9.36 29.99 3.20
N LEU A 424 10.59 29.68 3.63
CA LEU A 424 11.36 28.55 3.11
C LEU A 424 10.91 27.20 3.68
N LEU A 425 10.07 27.19 4.73
CA LEU A 425 9.68 25.97 5.44
C LEU A 425 9.16 24.87 4.50
N GLY A 426 9.85 23.73 4.53
CA GLY A 426 9.45 22.53 3.79
C GLY A 426 9.80 22.56 2.31
N ILE A 427 10.47 23.60 1.81
CA ILE A 427 11.18 23.54 0.52
C ILE A 427 12.34 22.56 0.66
N THR A 428 12.50 21.66 -0.30
CA THR A 428 13.61 20.70 -0.35
C THR A 428 14.56 21.00 -1.49
N LEU A 429 15.86 20.84 -1.23
CA LEU A 429 16.88 20.74 -2.27
C LEU A 429 17.18 19.27 -2.50
N GLU A 430 17.14 18.84 -3.75
CA GLU A 430 17.23 17.43 -4.10
C GLU A 430 18.25 17.22 -5.22
N GLU A 431 18.95 16.09 -5.14
CA GLU A 431 19.78 15.54 -6.21
C GLU A 431 19.00 14.38 -6.87
N ASN A 432 18.86 14.44 -8.20
CA ASN A 432 18.12 13.55 -9.08
C ASN A 432 16.60 13.49 -8.81
N LEU A 433 15.85 13.00 -9.79
CA LEU A 433 14.38 12.96 -9.80
C LEU A 433 13.82 11.54 -9.88
N VAL A 434 14.49 10.64 -10.59
CA VAL A 434 14.02 9.29 -10.91
C VAL A 434 14.83 8.24 -10.17
N ASN A 435 16.15 8.21 -10.38
CA ASN A 435 17.04 7.22 -9.80
C ASN A 435 17.87 7.84 -8.68
N ASN A 436 18.02 7.10 -7.58
CA ASN A 436 18.86 7.51 -6.45
C ASN A 436 18.58 8.95 -6.02
N LYS A 437 17.30 9.31 -5.89
CA LYS A 437 16.89 10.62 -5.39
C LYS A 437 17.45 10.82 -3.97
N VAL A 438 18.15 11.92 -3.75
CA VAL A 438 18.70 12.30 -2.44
C VAL A 438 18.18 13.68 -2.06
N VAL A 439 17.72 13.84 -0.82
CA VAL A 439 17.40 15.16 -0.26
C VAL A 439 18.68 15.74 0.35
N LEU A 440 19.18 16.83 -0.23
CA LEU A 440 20.38 17.53 0.21
C LEU A 440 20.11 18.40 1.45
N ALA A 441 18.96 19.09 1.44
CA ALA A 441 18.50 19.94 2.53
C ALA A 441 16.97 20.02 2.56
N THR A 442 16.41 20.21 3.76
CA THR A 442 15.04 20.71 3.96
C THR A 442 15.16 22.06 4.63
N LEU A 443 14.68 23.11 3.96
CA LEU A 443 14.91 24.48 4.41
C LEU A 443 14.05 24.80 5.66
N PRO A 444 14.59 25.63 6.59
CA PRO A 444 13.98 25.89 7.88
C PRO A 444 12.80 26.85 7.77
N ASN A 445 12.11 27.06 8.89
CA ASN A 445 11.14 28.14 9.03
C ASN A 445 11.86 29.49 9.03
N LEU A 446 12.00 30.06 7.83
CA LEU A 446 12.66 31.33 7.60
C LEU A 446 11.82 32.15 6.63
N ALA A 447 11.37 33.32 7.11
CA ALA A 447 10.67 34.30 6.28
C ALA A 447 11.70 35.07 5.46
N VAL A 448 11.49 35.11 4.15
CA VAL A 448 12.36 35.76 3.18
C VAL A 448 11.55 36.70 2.29
N VAL A 449 12.21 37.74 1.79
CA VAL A 449 11.62 38.65 0.81
C VAL A 449 12.22 38.41 -0.57
N ALA A 450 11.52 38.83 -1.63
CA ALA A 450 12.04 38.80 -2.99
C ALA A 450 13.43 39.47 -3.05
N ASP A 451 14.31 38.89 -3.87
CA ASP A 451 15.73 39.22 -4.02
C ASP A 451 16.63 38.90 -2.83
N ASP A 452 16.12 38.29 -1.75
CA ASP A 452 16.99 37.69 -0.74
C ASP A 452 17.83 36.57 -1.37
N LEU A 453 19.09 36.48 -0.92
CA LEU A 453 19.97 35.34 -1.16
C LEU A 453 19.93 34.41 0.05
N VAL A 454 19.99 33.11 -0.22
CA VAL A 454 20.07 32.06 0.81
C VAL A 454 21.22 31.13 0.45
N VAL A 455 22.26 31.07 1.29
CA VAL A 455 23.37 30.13 1.11
C VAL A 455 23.13 28.92 1.99
N VAL A 456 23.04 27.76 1.36
CA VAL A 456 22.82 26.46 2.00
C VAL A 456 24.15 25.72 2.09
N HIS A 457 24.56 25.44 3.32
CA HIS A 457 25.80 24.77 3.69
C HIS A 457 25.56 23.28 3.88
N LEU A 458 25.92 22.49 2.87
CA LEU A 458 25.69 21.05 2.82
C LEU A 458 26.88 20.28 3.42
N ASP A 459 26.59 19.27 4.25
CA ASP A 459 27.60 18.37 4.87
C ASP A 459 28.73 19.10 5.64
N GLY A 460 28.45 20.34 6.05
CA GLY A 460 29.38 21.20 6.77
C GLY A 460 29.17 21.21 8.28
N THR A 461 30.22 21.58 9.00
CA THR A 461 30.14 21.96 10.42
C THR A 461 30.45 23.45 10.58
N GLY A 462 29.97 24.06 11.67
CA GLY A 462 30.28 25.46 11.99
C GLY A 462 29.29 26.51 11.46
N VAL A 463 28.21 26.10 10.80
CA VAL A 463 27.08 26.96 10.41
C VAL A 463 25.80 26.47 11.08
N THR A 464 24.95 27.41 11.49
CA THR A 464 23.62 27.19 12.07
C THR A 464 22.60 27.97 11.28
N ASP A 465 21.37 27.47 11.19
CA ASP A 465 20.27 28.18 10.53
C ASP A 465 20.07 29.56 11.13
N GLU A 466 20.15 30.57 10.29
CA GLU A 466 19.67 31.89 10.62
C GLU A 466 18.15 31.93 10.59
N THR A 467 17.56 32.59 11.59
CA THR A 467 16.09 32.63 11.78
C THR A 467 15.53 34.03 11.97
N THR A 468 16.38 35.03 12.20
CA THR A 468 15.95 36.41 12.54
C THR A 468 16.74 37.52 11.84
N SER A 469 18.01 37.29 11.48
CA SER A 469 18.86 38.24 10.74
C SER A 469 19.86 37.49 9.85
N LYS A 470 20.18 38.06 8.68
CA LYS A 470 21.24 37.63 7.73
C LYS A 470 22.68 37.72 8.27
N THR A 471 22.83 38.27 9.47
CA THR A 471 24.12 38.43 10.15
C THR A 471 24.15 37.66 11.48
N GLY A 472 23.21 36.73 11.67
CA GLY A 472 23.13 35.90 12.86
C GLY A 472 24.25 34.86 12.90
N CYS A 473 24.72 34.43 11.74
CA CYS A 473 25.88 33.58 11.55
C CYS A 473 27.14 34.46 11.47
N ALA A 474 27.98 34.41 12.50
CA ALA A 474 29.18 35.25 12.62
C ALA A 474 30.51 34.51 12.40
N GLY A 475 30.45 33.24 11.99
CA GLY A 475 31.63 32.42 11.70
C GLY A 475 32.30 32.80 10.37
N ALA A 476 33.57 32.42 10.20
CA ALA A 476 34.33 32.67 8.97
C ALA A 476 33.76 31.94 7.73
N LEU A 477 32.85 30.99 7.94
CA LEU A 477 32.15 30.26 6.88
C LEU A 477 30.82 30.92 6.48
N CYS A 478 30.33 31.91 7.23
CA CYS A 478 29.02 32.54 7.00
C CYS A 478 29.11 33.67 5.97
N TYR A 479 27.99 33.98 5.32
CA TYR A 479 27.90 35.00 4.28
C TYR A 479 26.91 36.11 4.67
N ALA A 480 27.43 37.19 5.25
CA ALA A 480 26.62 38.29 5.82
C ALA A 480 25.66 39.01 4.84
N GLY A 481 25.77 38.78 3.53
CA GLY A 481 24.86 39.31 2.51
C GLY A 481 23.68 38.37 2.17
N ALA A 482 23.70 37.14 2.68
CA ALA A 482 22.68 36.12 2.49
C ALA A 482 22.15 35.61 3.82
N TRP A 483 21.08 34.84 3.76
CA TRP A 483 20.67 33.96 4.84
C TRP A 483 21.49 32.68 4.82
N ASP A 484 22.16 32.35 5.93
CA ASP A 484 22.91 31.09 6.06
C ASP A 484 22.02 29.97 6.61
N VAL A 485 21.90 28.88 5.86
CA VAL A 485 21.07 27.71 6.19
C VAL A 485 21.92 26.44 6.16
N LYS A 486 21.66 25.50 7.05
CA LYS A 486 22.35 24.22 7.12
C LYS A 486 21.61 23.13 6.34
N GLY A 487 22.32 22.45 5.46
CA GLY A 487 21.90 21.17 4.89
C GLY A 487 22.61 19.97 5.53
N THR A 488 22.20 18.77 5.14
CA THR A 488 22.61 17.52 5.82
C THR A 488 23.42 16.58 4.94
N THR A 489 23.40 16.77 3.63
CA THR A 489 24.03 15.83 2.69
C THR A 489 24.72 16.58 1.57
N GLY A 490 25.96 16.23 1.30
CA GLY A 490 26.80 16.85 0.27
C GLY A 490 26.31 16.52 -1.14
N MET A 491 26.80 17.26 -2.12
CA MET A 491 26.49 17.02 -3.52
C MET A 491 27.46 16.01 -4.11
N THR A 492 26.97 15.11 -4.95
CA THR A 492 27.90 14.27 -5.69
C THR A 492 28.59 15.07 -6.79
N ASN A 493 29.91 15.08 -6.78
CA ASN A 493 30.74 15.69 -7.84
C ASN A 493 30.74 14.83 -9.12
N ASN A 494 29.61 14.74 -9.82
CA ASN A 494 29.42 14.07 -11.11
C ASN A 494 28.16 14.65 -11.82
N ALA A 495 27.79 14.10 -12.98
CA ALA A 495 26.57 14.46 -13.69
C ALA A 495 25.32 14.15 -12.84
N ARG A 496 24.53 15.19 -12.57
CA ARG A 496 23.32 15.16 -11.74
C ARG A 496 22.27 16.12 -12.26
N VAL A 497 21.07 16.01 -11.69
CA VAL A 497 20.05 17.05 -11.73
C VAL A 497 19.90 17.59 -10.32
N ILE A 498 20.08 18.89 -10.12
CA ILE A 498 19.83 19.54 -8.83
C ILE A 498 18.53 20.33 -8.95
N VAL A 499 17.63 20.19 -7.98
CA VAL A 499 16.32 20.85 -8.02
C VAL A 499 15.95 21.49 -6.68
N ALA A 500 15.20 22.59 -6.76
CA ALA A 500 14.43 23.12 -5.65
C ALA A 500 12.96 22.67 -5.79
N ARG A 501 12.40 22.09 -4.75
CA ARG A 501 11.01 21.61 -4.73
C ARG A 501 10.22 22.28 -3.61
N GLY A 502 9.09 22.86 -3.95
CA GLY A 502 8.17 23.46 -2.99
C GLY A 502 7.55 22.43 -2.04
N PRO A 503 6.96 22.88 -0.91
CA PRO A 503 6.31 21.99 0.05
C PRO A 503 5.10 21.23 -0.56
N ASN A 504 4.49 21.77 -1.61
CA ASN A 504 3.43 21.12 -2.42
C ASN A 504 3.97 20.07 -3.41
N LYS A 505 5.26 19.74 -3.35
CA LYS A 505 5.98 18.80 -4.22
C LYS A 505 6.16 19.23 -5.68
N VAL A 506 5.76 20.45 -6.04
CA VAL A 506 6.00 21.03 -7.37
C VAL A 506 7.44 21.54 -7.43
N LEU A 507 8.13 21.28 -8.54
CA LEU A 507 9.46 21.84 -8.78
C LEU A 507 9.37 23.35 -9.00
N GLN A 508 10.25 24.09 -8.35
CA GLN A 508 10.36 25.54 -8.51
C GLN A 508 11.44 25.92 -9.52
N ASP A 509 12.56 25.21 -9.50
CA ASP A 509 13.70 25.38 -10.41
C ASP A 509 14.54 24.09 -10.45
N GLY A 510 15.36 23.93 -11.49
CA GLY A 510 16.37 22.90 -11.54
C GLY A 510 17.45 23.13 -12.59
N VAL A 511 18.55 22.39 -12.43
CA VAL A 511 19.66 22.40 -13.37
C VAL A 511 20.14 20.98 -13.67
N ALA A 512 20.28 20.68 -14.96
CA ALA A 512 20.99 19.49 -15.42
C ALA A 512 22.46 19.85 -15.66
N TRP A 513 23.35 19.39 -14.78
CA TRP A 513 24.78 19.67 -14.88
C TRP A 513 25.60 18.39 -15.10
N PHE A 514 26.81 18.55 -15.62
CA PHE A 514 27.80 17.49 -15.71
C PHE A 514 29.20 18.08 -15.74
N SER A 515 30.22 17.24 -15.53
CA SER A 515 31.62 17.64 -15.76
C SER A 515 32.16 16.86 -16.95
N SER A 516 32.66 17.55 -17.97
CA SER A 516 33.35 16.89 -19.10
C SER A 516 34.70 16.26 -18.73
N ALA A 517 35.13 16.38 -17.46
CA ALA A 517 36.25 15.61 -16.91
C ALA A 517 35.82 14.23 -16.38
N LEU A 518 34.52 13.96 -16.27
CA LEU A 518 33.96 12.75 -15.67
C LEU A 518 33.03 12.03 -16.64
N THR A 519 32.74 10.76 -16.36
CA THR A 519 31.76 9.98 -17.11
C THR A 519 30.43 9.97 -16.36
N PRO A 520 29.33 10.49 -16.96
CA PRO A 520 27.99 10.39 -16.37
C PRO A 520 27.57 8.93 -16.14
N SER A 521 26.72 8.69 -15.15
CA SER A 521 26.08 7.37 -15.00
C SER A 521 25.25 7.03 -16.24
N ALA A 522 25.14 5.75 -16.59
CA ALA A 522 24.41 5.31 -17.79
C ALA A 522 22.93 5.74 -17.83
N THR A 523 22.36 6.13 -16.69
CA THR A 523 20.95 6.53 -16.53
C THR A 523 20.74 8.04 -16.40
N TRP A 524 21.78 8.87 -16.44
CA TRP A 524 21.65 10.32 -16.21
C TRP A 524 20.66 11.01 -17.16
N TYR A 525 20.59 10.62 -18.43
CA TYR A 525 19.61 11.16 -19.38
C TYR A 525 18.14 10.97 -18.94
N LEU A 526 17.82 9.96 -18.11
CA LEU A 526 16.49 9.78 -17.53
C LEU A 526 16.15 10.89 -16.53
N GLU A 527 17.16 11.37 -15.77
CA GLU A 527 17.01 12.50 -14.85
C GLU A 527 16.74 13.80 -15.61
N VAL A 528 17.50 14.03 -16.69
CA VAL A 528 17.33 15.20 -17.56
C VAL A 528 15.95 15.21 -18.21
N ASN A 529 15.50 14.05 -18.68
CA ASN A 529 14.14 13.90 -19.23
C ASN A 529 13.05 14.17 -18.19
N ALA A 530 13.24 13.73 -16.94
CA ALA A 530 12.29 14.04 -15.87
C ALA A 530 12.23 15.53 -15.56
N LEU A 531 13.37 16.23 -15.61
CA LEU A 531 13.42 17.68 -15.41
C LEU A 531 12.75 18.43 -16.57
N ALA A 532 12.99 18.02 -17.81
CA ALA A 532 12.36 18.59 -19.00
C ALA A 532 10.84 18.33 -19.01
N ALA A 533 10.39 17.12 -18.64
CA ALA A 533 8.97 16.79 -18.50
C ALA A 533 8.26 17.64 -17.43
N ALA A 534 8.99 18.10 -16.42
CA ALA A 534 8.51 19.03 -15.41
C ALA A 534 8.54 20.51 -15.88
N THR A 535 8.93 20.78 -17.14
CA THR A 535 9.11 22.12 -17.72
C THR A 535 10.14 23.00 -17.01
N GLN A 536 11.10 22.36 -16.34
CA GLN A 536 12.19 23.01 -15.61
C GLN A 536 13.54 22.86 -16.33
N TRP A 537 13.54 22.34 -17.55
CA TRP A 537 14.71 22.29 -18.45
C TRP A 537 14.27 22.15 -19.90
N SER A 538 15.10 22.60 -20.84
CA SER A 538 14.88 22.34 -22.27
C SER A 538 15.03 20.86 -22.59
N ASP A 539 14.25 20.37 -23.55
CA ASP A 539 14.35 19.02 -24.06
C ASP A 539 15.43 18.88 -25.15
N CYS A 540 15.64 17.66 -25.65
CA CYS A 540 16.59 17.34 -26.70
C CYS A 540 15.99 17.62 -28.09
N ALA A 541 15.79 18.91 -28.41
CA ALA A 541 15.26 19.42 -29.69
C ALA A 541 13.81 19.01 -29.99
N GLY A 542 12.91 19.20 -29.02
CA GLY A 542 11.48 18.90 -29.12
C GLY A 542 11.11 17.48 -28.72
N ALA A 543 12.06 16.69 -28.21
CA ALA A 543 11.85 15.32 -27.78
C ALA A 543 12.69 14.97 -26.54
N ALA A 544 12.30 13.91 -25.84
CA ALA A 544 13.10 13.34 -24.77
C ALA A 544 14.48 12.87 -25.30
N CYS A 545 15.52 13.09 -24.52
CA CYS A 545 16.86 12.62 -24.80
C CYS A 545 16.87 11.08 -24.83
N ALA A 546 17.45 10.47 -25.86
CA ALA A 546 17.51 9.01 -26.00
C ALA A 546 18.73 8.41 -25.30
N SER A 547 19.73 9.23 -25.02
CA SER A 547 21.00 8.81 -24.44
C SER A 547 21.67 9.94 -23.65
N ASN A 548 22.74 9.58 -22.91
CA ASN A 548 23.62 10.58 -22.32
C ASN A 548 24.29 11.47 -23.37
N THR A 549 24.56 10.97 -24.58
CA THR A 549 25.14 11.78 -25.65
C THR A 549 24.23 12.94 -26.01
N ASP A 550 22.91 12.71 -26.06
CA ASP A 550 21.94 13.77 -26.31
C ASP A 550 21.82 14.71 -25.11
N ALA A 551 21.74 14.16 -23.89
CA ALA A 551 21.64 14.95 -22.67
C ALA A 551 22.85 15.87 -22.45
N LEU A 552 24.05 15.44 -22.84
CA LEU A 552 25.27 16.27 -22.78
C LEU A 552 25.20 17.50 -23.70
N LEU A 553 24.39 17.47 -24.76
CA LEU A 553 24.21 18.63 -25.64
C LEU A 553 23.39 19.75 -24.98
N ILE A 554 22.55 19.42 -24.01
CA ILE A 554 21.66 20.37 -23.32
C ILE A 554 22.00 20.56 -21.84
N GLY A 555 22.87 19.72 -21.27
CA GLY A 555 23.40 19.88 -19.93
C GLY A 555 24.44 21.00 -19.86
N ALA A 556 24.61 21.55 -18.66
CA ALA A 556 25.60 22.58 -18.39
C ALA A 556 26.90 21.97 -17.83
N ASP A 557 28.04 22.30 -18.46
CA ASP A 557 29.34 21.75 -18.08
C ASP A 557 30.00 22.54 -16.95
N PHE A 558 30.26 21.89 -15.82
CA PHE A 558 30.89 22.47 -14.63
C PHE A 558 32.38 22.11 -14.48
N LYS A 559 33.04 21.56 -15.51
CA LYS A 559 34.44 21.04 -15.49
C LYS A 559 35.46 21.82 -14.66
N THR A 560 35.37 23.15 -14.62
CA THR A 560 36.38 24.04 -14.02
C THR A 560 35.95 24.66 -12.68
N VAL A 561 34.90 24.13 -12.05
CA VAL A 561 34.55 24.48 -10.66
C VAL A 561 35.71 24.10 -9.74
N GLY A 562 36.05 25.01 -8.82
CA GLY A 562 37.17 24.83 -7.91
C GLY A 562 36.75 24.11 -6.63
N THR A 563 37.72 23.49 -5.96
CA THR A 563 37.49 22.68 -4.74
C THR A 563 37.50 23.53 -3.45
N THR A 564 37.36 24.85 -3.55
CA THR A 564 37.26 25.75 -2.39
C THR A 564 36.21 26.82 -2.64
N ALA A 565 35.53 27.26 -1.59
CA ALA A 565 34.42 28.22 -1.69
C ALA A 565 34.82 29.58 -2.32
N ALA A 566 36.09 29.99 -2.21
CA ALA A 566 36.60 31.27 -2.70
C ALA A 566 37.11 31.25 -4.16
N THR A 567 37.06 30.09 -4.82
CA THR A 567 37.55 29.93 -6.21
C THR A 567 36.38 29.93 -7.20
N ASN A 568 36.49 29.24 -8.32
CA ASN A 568 35.41 29.19 -9.28
C ASN A 568 34.23 28.36 -8.75
N SER A 569 33.02 28.82 -8.99
CA SER A 569 31.76 28.11 -8.76
C SER A 569 30.99 27.97 -10.07
N PHE A 570 29.94 27.15 -10.05
CA PHE A 570 28.99 27.00 -11.14
C PHE A 570 27.77 27.88 -10.87
N ARG A 571 27.54 28.90 -11.69
CA ARG A 571 26.60 29.97 -11.36
C ARG A 571 25.75 30.39 -12.55
N ARG A 572 24.65 31.06 -12.26
CA ARG A 572 23.87 31.74 -13.29
C ARG A 572 24.64 32.93 -13.87
N VAL A 573 24.42 33.20 -15.16
CA VAL A 573 25.03 34.33 -15.89
C VAL A 573 24.02 35.36 -16.36
N ALA A 574 22.73 35.13 -16.12
CA ALA A 574 21.66 36.05 -16.47
C ALA A 574 20.50 35.97 -15.47
N ALA A 575 19.85 37.12 -15.25
CA ALA A 575 18.65 37.23 -14.41
C ALA A 575 17.43 36.49 -14.99
N THR A 576 17.40 36.32 -16.31
CA THR A 576 16.29 35.61 -16.98
C THR A 576 16.58 34.12 -16.92
N ASP A 577 15.61 33.36 -16.41
CA ASP A 577 15.66 31.91 -16.45
C ASP A 577 15.04 31.40 -17.75
N THR A 578 15.87 30.81 -18.61
CA THR A 578 15.39 30.19 -19.86
C THR A 578 15.23 28.68 -19.71
N ASN A 579 15.53 28.11 -18.54
CA ASN A 579 15.60 26.68 -18.28
C ASN A 579 16.57 25.98 -19.25
N THR A 580 17.71 26.59 -19.57
CA THR A 580 18.71 26.01 -20.48
C THR A 580 20.11 26.09 -19.90
N LYS A 581 21.04 25.32 -20.46
CA LYS A 581 22.47 25.45 -20.13
C LYS A 581 23.04 26.85 -20.38
N ALA A 582 22.41 27.68 -21.22
CA ALA A 582 22.89 29.03 -21.51
C ALA A 582 22.75 29.97 -20.30
N ASP A 583 21.89 29.60 -19.34
CA ASP A 583 21.71 30.35 -18.10
C ASP A 583 22.90 30.17 -17.15
N TRP A 584 23.81 29.21 -17.41
CA TRP A 584 24.84 28.76 -16.49
C TRP A 584 26.25 28.84 -17.05
N ALA A 585 27.22 29.20 -16.21
CA ALA A 585 28.64 29.10 -16.51
C ALA A 585 29.50 28.92 -15.26
N VAL A 586 30.74 28.52 -15.46
CA VAL A 586 31.76 28.53 -14.40
C VAL A 586 32.45 29.88 -14.34
N GLY A 587 32.59 30.46 -13.15
CA GLY A 587 33.30 31.72 -12.93
C GLY A 587 33.65 31.94 -11.46
N ALA A 588 34.27 33.07 -11.13
CA ALA A 588 34.64 33.39 -9.74
C ALA A 588 33.43 33.39 -8.82
N SER A 589 33.53 32.77 -7.64
CA SER A 589 32.43 32.67 -6.69
C SER A 589 31.84 34.01 -6.26
N SER A 590 30.53 34.04 -6.01
CA SER A 590 29.78 35.25 -5.64
C SER A 590 28.90 35.08 -4.40
N TRP A 591 29.09 34.02 -3.60
CA TRP A 591 28.32 33.74 -2.38
C TRP A 591 27.98 34.97 -1.53
N GLY A 592 26.69 35.15 -1.26
CA GLY A 592 26.17 36.28 -0.48
C GLY A 592 26.17 37.62 -1.21
N VAL A 593 26.52 37.64 -2.49
CA VAL A 593 26.55 38.83 -3.34
C VAL A 593 25.76 38.54 -4.61
N SER A 594 24.86 39.45 -4.99
CA SER A 594 24.03 39.24 -6.18
C SER A 594 24.89 39.01 -7.42
N ASN A 595 24.79 37.81 -8.01
CA ASN A 595 25.14 37.54 -9.40
C ASN A 595 23.88 37.68 -10.29
N PRO A 596 24.01 37.80 -11.64
CA PRO A 596 23.09 38.57 -12.50
C PRO A 596 21.59 38.39 -12.31
#